data_AF-A0A352SKI3-F1
#
_entry.id   AF-A0A352SKI3-F1
#
_cell.length_a   1.000
_cell.length_b   1.000
_cell.length_c   1.000
_cell.angle_alpha   90.00
_cell.angle_beta   90.00
_cell.angle_gamma   90.00
#
_symmetry.space_group_name_H-M   'P 1'
#
loop_
_entity.id
_entity.type
_entity.pdbx_description
1 polymer ?
#
loop_
_entity_poly.entity_id
_entity_poly.type
_entity_poly.pdbx_seq_one_letter_code
_entity_poly.pdbx_strand_id
1 'polypeptide(L)'
;MTIKFIPQGILLGTLALALSMVAILFVLPAWQTTQAQQVYFGKNRVQYEDFDWRYIESEHFDIYYYDQKNYHLAQFTAESIEAALQQLGGDFDH
;
A
#
# COMPACT_ATOMS: atom_id res chain seq x y z
N MET A 1 21.74 -33.70 55.65
CA MET A 1 21.37 -32.39 55.06
C MET A 1 22.66 -31.75 54.55
N THR A 2 22.99 -31.94 53.27
CA THR A 2 24.29 -31.55 52.73
C THR A 2 24.18 -30.16 52.11
N ILE A 3 24.67 -29.14 52.81
CA ILE A 3 24.72 -27.78 52.29
C ILE A 3 25.84 -27.76 51.24
N LYS A 4 25.50 -27.65 49.96
CA LYS A 4 26.48 -27.47 48.86
C LYS A 4 27.14 -26.11 49.05
N PHE A 5 28.36 -26.09 49.59
CA PHE A 5 29.17 -24.89 49.73
C PHE A 5 29.66 -24.46 48.34
N ILE A 6 29.02 -23.45 47.77
CA ILE A 6 29.43 -22.88 46.49
C ILE A 6 30.66 -21.99 46.77
N PRO A 7 31.79 -22.20 46.08
CA PRO A 7 33.00 -21.41 46.31
C PRO A 7 32.75 -19.95 45.92
N GLN A 8 33.15 -19.02 46.80
CA GLN A 8 32.81 -17.59 46.70
C GLN A 8 33.26 -16.95 45.37
N GLY A 9 34.35 -17.44 44.76
CA GLY A 9 34.81 -16.99 43.44
C GLY A 9 33.87 -17.33 42.28
N ILE A 10 33.13 -18.45 42.36
CA ILE A 10 32.13 -18.81 41.34
C ILE A 10 30.88 -17.94 41.50
N LEU A 11 30.47 -17.63 42.74
CA LEU A 11 29.31 -16.78 43.03
C LEU A 11 29.53 -15.32 42.58
N LEU A 12 30.74 -14.79 42.77
CA LEU A 12 31.13 -13.45 42.30
C LEU A 12 31.19 -13.37 40.77
N GLY A 13 31.71 -14.42 40.11
CA GLY A 13 31.78 -14.49 38.65
C GLY A 13 30.41 -14.54 37.98
N THR A 14 29.46 -15.30 38.52
CA THR A 14 28.09 -15.38 37.99
C THR A 14 27.32 -14.07 38.21
N LEU A 15 27.53 -13.39 39.34
CA LEU A 15 26.94 -12.08 39.62
C LEU A 15 27.47 -11.00 38.66
N ALA A 16 28.78 -10.98 38.39
CA ALA A 16 29.39 -10.05 37.44
C ALA A 16 28.89 -10.29 36.00
N LEU A 17 28.73 -11.55 35.59
CA LEU A 17 28.18 -11.91 34.29
C LEU A 17 26.71 -11.47 34.16
N ALA A 18 25.89 -11.71 35.19
CA ALA A 18 24.51 -11.28 35.23
C ALA A 18 24.37 -9.75 35.16
N LEU A 19 25.21 -9.01 35.90
CA LEU A 19 25.22 -7.55 35.87
C LEU A 19 25.64 -7.00 34.50
N SER A 20 26.64 -7.64 33.87
CA SER A 20 27.07 -7.30 32.51
C SER A 20 25.96 -7.56 31.48
N MET A 21 25.23 -8.67 31.63
CA MET A 21 24.12 -9.02 30.75
C MET A 21 22.94 -8.04 30.90
N VAL A 22 22.65 -7.60 32.12
CA VAL A 22 21.66 -6.55 32.41
C VAL A 22 22.10 -5.22 31.80
N ALA A 23 23.36 -4.83 31.95
CA ALA A 23 23.88 -3.59 31.36
C ALA A 23 23.77 -3.62 29.82
N ILE A 24 24.10 -4.74 29.18
CA ILE A 24 23.96 -4.91 27.73
C ILE A 24 22.49 -4.77 27.31
N LEU A 25 21.56 -5.35 28.06
CA LEU A 25 20.12 -5.24 27.78
C LEU A 25 19.63 -3.79 27.77
N PHE A 26 20.16 -2.93 28.65
CA PHE A 26 19.79 -1.51 28.71
C PHE A 26 20.46 -0.65 27.64
N VAL A 27 21.65 -1.05 27.15
CA VAL A 27 22.38 -0.29 26.12
C VAL A 27 21.84 -0.58 24.72
N LEU A 28 21.42 -1.82 24.44
CA LEU A 28 20.95 -2.25 23.11
C LEU A 28 19.83 -1.38 22.50
N PRO A 29 18.75 -0.97 23.21
CA PRO A 29 17.68 -0.18 22.61
C PRO A 29 18.05 1.30 22.42
N ALA A 30 19.10 1.81 23.08
CA ALA A 30 19.48 3.23 23.03
C ALA A 30 20.00 3.67 21.65
N TRP A 31 20.34 2.72 20.78
CA TRP A 31 20.86 2.96 19.43
C TRP A 31 19.79 2.79 18.35
N GLN A 32 18.55 2.44 18.74
CA GLN A 32 17.48 2.21 17.78
C GLN A 32 16.76 3.54 17.48
N THR A 33 17.13 4.18 16.38
CA THR A 33 16.33 5.27 15.82
C THR A 33 15.09 4.67 15.15
N THR A 34 13.95 4.70 15.84
CA THR A 34 12.66 4.30 15.27
C THR A 34 12.21 5.33 14.23
N GLN A 35 12.52 5.07 12.96
CA GLN A 35 12.01 5.86 11.83
C GLN A 35 10.57 5.40 11.51
N ALA A 36 9.62 5.71 12.38
CA ALA A 36 8.21 5.40 12.14
C ALA A 36 7.41 6.67 11.92
N GLN A 37 6.82 6.77 10.72
CA GLN A 37 5.70 7.65 10.38
C GLN A 37 6.00 9.16 10.23
N GLN A 38 6.96 9.52 9.37
CA GLN A 38 6.94 10.82 8.69
C GLN A 38 6.57 10.64 7.22
N VAL A 39 5.37 10.11 6.97
CA VAL A 39 4.77 10.21 5.64
C VAL A 39 3.89 11.46 5.66
N TYR A 40 4.27 12.50 4.92
CA TYR A 40 3.45 13.69 4.75
C TYR A 40 2.13 13.28 4.08
N PHE A 41 1.08 13.17 4.89
CA PHE A 41 -0.29 12.98 4.42
C PHE A 41 -0.77 14.27 3.74
N GLY A 42 -1.70 14.16 2.78
CA GLY A 42 -2.32 15.32 2.13
C GLY A 42 -1.73 15.74 0.79
N LYS A 43 -0.81 14.95 0.21
CA LYS A 43 -0.46 15.06 -1.21
C LYS A 43 -0.89 13.80 -1.95
N ASN A 44 -1.68 13.96 -3.02
CA ASN A 44 -1.95 12.87 -3.95
C ASN A 44 -0.63 12.43 -4.60
N ARG A 45 -0.29 11.15 -4.49
CA ARG A 45 0.86 10.59 -5.22
C ARG A 45 0.48 10.51 -6.69
N VAL A 46 1.06 11.38 -7.52
CA VAL A 46 0.94 11.29 -8.98
C VAL A 46 1.69 10.04 -9.41
N GLN A 47 0.97 9.05 -9.94
CA GLN A 47 1.54 7.88 -10.57
C GLN A 47 1.48 8.11 -12.07
N TYR A 48 2.66 8.20 -12.70
CA TYR A 48 2.78 8.21 -14.14
C TYR A 48 2.72 6.76 -14.62
N GLU A 49 1.85 6.50 -15.59
CA GLU A 49 1.70 5.19 -16.21
C GLU A 49 1.60 5.40 -17.73
N ASP A 50 2.25 4.53 -18.47
CA ASP A 50 2.17 4.52 -19.93
C ASP A 50 0.86 3.84 -20.32
N PHE A 51 -0.14 4.64 -20.69
CA PHE A 51 -1.44 4.13 -21.10
C PHE A 51 -1.41 3.74 -22.58
N ASP A 52 -1.80 2.49 -22.84
CA ASP A 52 -2.07 1.98 -24.19
C ASP A 52 -3.49 2.40 -24.64
N TRP A 53 -3.58 3.65 -25.10
CA TRP A 53 -4.82 4.28 -25.53
C TRP A 53 -5.35 3.69 -26.84
N ARG A 54 -6.67 3.50 -26.87
CA ARG A 54 -7.47 3.02 -27.99
C ARG A 54 -8.77 3.80 -28.05
N TYR A 55 -9.51 3.66 -29.13
CA TYR A 55 -10.85 4.22 -29.25
C TYR A 55 -11.80 3.28 -30.00
N ILE A 56 -13.09 3.43 -29.76
CA ILE A 56 -14.18 2.87 -30.56
C ILE A 56 -14.93 4.05 -31.15
N GLU A 57 -15.14 4.04 -32.46
CA GLU A 57 -15.97 5.01 -33.17
C GLU A 57 -17.38 4.44 -33.32
N SER A 58 -18.38 5.21 -32.90
CA SER A 58 -19.79 4.96 -33.18
C SER A 58 -20.31 6.00 -34.19
N GLU A 59 -21.62 6.04 -34.44
CA GLU A 59 -22.19 6.97 -35.42
C GLU A 59 -22.02 8.44 -34.99
N HIS A 60 -22.15 8.71 -33.69
CA HIS A 60 -22.12 10.07 -33.13
C HIS A 60 -21.02 10.31 -32.10
N PHE A 61 -20.30 9.28 -31.64
CA PHE A 61 -19.35 9.40 -30.53
C PHE A 61 -18.05 8.62 -30.75
N ASP A 62 -16.96 9.17 -30.22
CA ASP A 62 -15.69 8.48 -30.05
C ASP A 62 -15.47 8.12 -28.58
N ILE A 63 -15.31 6.83 -28.29
CA ILE A 63 -15.13 6.31 -26.94
C ILE A 63 -13.67 5.93 -26.76
N TYR A 64 -12.92 6.80 -26.09
CA TYR A 64 -11.52 6.56 -25.74
C TYR A 64 -11.41 5.68 -24.50
N TYR A 65 -10.56 4.66 -24.58
CA TYR A 65 -10.27 3.74 -23.47
C TYR A 65 -8.80 3.34 -23.49
N TYR A 66 -8.28 2.94 -22.34
CA TYR A 66 -6.94 2.37 -22.21
C TYR A 66 -7.05 0.92 -21.79
N ASP A 67 -6.04 0.10 -22.08
CA ASP A 67 -5.98 -1.34 -21.75
C ASP A 67 -7.03 -2.19 -22.49
N GLN A 68 -6.58 -3.26 -23.15
CA GLN A 68 -7.42 -4.15 -23.94
C GLN A 68 -8.56 -4.76 -23.12
N LYS A 69 -8.36 -4.98 -21.81
CA LYS A 69 -9.41 -5.53 -20.93
C LYS A 69 -10.64 -4.63 -20.79
N ASN A 70 -10.49 -3.34 -21.08
CA ASN A 70 -11.57 -2.36 -20.98
C ASN A 70 -12.42 -2.24 -22.26
N TYR A 71 -12.10 -3.02 -23.31
CA TYR A 71 -12.85 -3.02 -24.57
C TYR A 71 -14.36 -3.21 -24.37
N HIS A 72 -14.77 -4.18 -23.54
CA HIS A 72 -16.18 -4.45 -23.30
C HIS A 72 -16.91 -3.27 -22.63
N LEU A 73 -16.21 -2.52 -21.79
CA LEU A 73 -16.79 -1.36 -21.11
C LEU A 73 -16.93 -0.17 -22.08
N ALA A 74 -15.94 0.00 -22.97
CA ALA A 74 -16.00 0.98 -24.04
C ALA A 74 -17.12 0.66 -25.04
N GLN A 75 -17.26 -0.61 -25.43
CA GLN A 75 -18.33 -1.06 -26.33
C GLN A 75 -19.72 -0.82 -25.71
N PHE A 76 -19.91 -1.22 -24.45
CA PHE A 76 -21.16 -0.97 -23.73
C PHE A 76 -21.50 0.53 -23.67
N THR A 77 -20.47 1.37 -23.46
CA THR A 77 -20.64 2.82 -23.43
C THR A 77 -21.11 3.35 -24.78
N ALA A 78 -20.48 2.90 -25.88
CA ALA A 78 -20.87 3.27 -27.23
C ALA A 78 -22.33 2.90 -27.54
N GLU A 79 -22.74 1.67 -27.21
CA GLU A 79 -24.12 1.22 -27.42
C GLU A 79 -25.12 2.02 -26.55
N SER A 80 -24.78 2.27 -25.29
CA SER A 80 -25.67 2.95 -24.34
C SER A 80 -25.86 4.42 -24.69
N ILE A 81 -24.81 5.12 -25.11
CA ILE A 81 -24.89 6.55 -25.42
C ILE A 81 -25.62 6.80 -26.74
N GLU A 82 -25.47 5.91 -27.73
CA GLU A 82 -26.24 5.98 -28.98
C GLU A 82 -27.73 5.75 -28.72
N ALA A 83 -28.08 4.74 -27.91
CA ALA A 83 -29.46 4.49 -27.52
C ALA A 83 -30.07 5.70 -26.77
N ALA A 84 -29.30 6.33 -25.89
CA ALA A 84 -29.73 7.53 -25.18
C ALA A 84 -29.92 8.72 -26.14
N LEU A 85 -29.04 8.89 -27.13
CA LEU A 85 -29.18 9.93 -28.14
C LEU A 85 -30.45 9.74 -28.99
N GLN A 86 -30.73 8.51 -29.41
CA GLN A 86 -31.97 8.18 -30.13
C GLN A 86 -33.22 8.49 -29.29
N GLN A 87 -33.19 8.16 -27.99
CA GLN A 87 -34.29 8.47 -27.09
C GLN A 87 -34.51 9.99 -26.96
N LEU A 88 -33.44 10.76 -26.74
CA LEU A 88 -33.53 12.22 -26.66
C LEU A 88 -34.10 12.83 -27.94
N GLY A 89 -33.66 12.36 -29.11
CA GLY A 89 -34.22 12.80 -30.40
C GLY A 89 -35.73 12.55 -30.48
N GLY A 90 -36.18 11.37 -30.03
CA GLY A 90 -37.60 11.06 -29.91
C GLY A 90 -38.35 12.04 -29.01
N ASP A 91 -37.87 12.25 -27.78
CA ASP A 91 -38.51 13.09 -26.75
C ASP A 91 -38.66 14.58 -27.14
N PHE A 92 -37.79 15.10 -28.00
CA PHE A 92 -37.84 16.49 -28.46
C PHE A 92 -38.67 16.73 -29.73
N ASP A 93 -38.99 15.68 -30.49
CA ASP A 93 -39.84 15.76 -31.69
C ASP A 93 -41.35 15.71 -31.38
N HIS A 94 -41.73 16.11 -30.15
CA HIS A 94 -43.11 16.13 -29.64
C HIS A 94 -43.80 17.50 -29.82
#